data_AF-A3VKQ8-F1
#
_entry.id   AF-A3VKQ8-F1
#
_cell.length_a   1.000
_cell.length_b   1.000
_cell.length_c   1.000
_cell.angle_alpha   90.00
_cell.angle_beta   90.00
_cell.angle_gamma   90.00
#
_symmetry.space_group_name_H-M   'P 1'
#
loop_
_entity.id
_entity.type
_entity.pdbx_description
1 polymer ?
#
loop_
_entity_poly.entity_id
_entity_poly.type
_entity_poly.pdbx_seq_one_letter_code
_entity_poly.pdbx_strand_id
1 'polypeptide(L)'
;MDIKVLGIDLGKTVCSLAGLDEAGAVVFRKRLQRHRLLDFLDTLPPCVVAMEACGGAHHIGRFCLQKGHEPRLMSPLYVRPYVKVHKNDDRDAEAIAEAATRPTMSFVAIKSEEQLDLQALHRARERLVSDRTRLINQGRGFLMERGVALPLNRLCLNLCGGTVAFSPATILDRLGRTWRV
;
A
#
# COMPACT_ATOMS: atom_id res chain seq x y z
N MET A 1 -6.40 -30.30 -16.76
CA MET A 1 -6.01 -28.95 -17.24
C MET A 1 -4.67 -28.64 -16.62
N ASP A 2 -3.66 -28.41 -17.45
CA ASP A 2 -2.30 -28.08 -17.00
C ASP A 2 -2.15 -26.55 -17.02
N ILE A 3 -2.14 -25.93 -15.84
CA ILE A 3 -1.98 -24.47 -15.69
C ILE A 3 -0.52 -24.21 -15.35
N LYS A 4 0.22 -23.58 -16.27
CA LYS A 4 1.62 -23.19 -16.03
C LYS A 4 1.73 -21.83 -15.36
N VAL A 5 0.86 -20.89 -15.74
CA VAL A 5 0.82 -19.54 -15.17
C VAL A 5 -0.60 -19.19 -14.80
N LEU A 6 -0.82 -18.85 -13.53
CA LEU A 6 -2.10 -18.39 -13.01
C LEU A 6 -2.00 -16.89 -12.70
N GLY A 7 -2.67 -16.05 -13.49
CA GLY A 7 -2.88 -14.65 -13.17
C GLY A 7 -4.08 -14.49 -12.24
N ILE A 8 -3.91 -13.67 -11.20
CA ILE A 8 -4.94 -13.38 -10.22
C ILE A 8 -5.08 -11.87 -10.07
N ASP A 9 -6.25 -11.36 -10.43
CA ASP A 9 -6.67 -10.02 -10.05
C ASP A 9 -7.36 -10.08 -8.68
N LEU A 10 -6.81 -9.34 -7.70
CA LEU A 10 -7.22 -9.41 -6.30
C LEU A 10 -8.23 -8.32 -5.96
N GLY A 11 -9.48 -8.71 -5.83
CA GLY A 11 -10.52 -7.87 -5.23
C GLY A 11 -10.63 -8.05 -3.72
N LYS A 12 -11.38 -7.14 -3.09
CA LYS A 12 -11.66 -7.18 -1.64
C LYS A 12 -12.47 -8.42 -1.24
N THR A 13 -13.43 -8.81 -2.08
CA THR A 13 -14.38 -9.90 -1.80
C THR A 13 -14.31 -11.00 -2.86
N VAL A 14 -14.13 -10.66 -4.12
CA VAL A 14 -14.03 -11.58 -5.25
C VAL A 14 -12.70 -11.38 -5.95
N CYS A 15 -12.03 -12.47 -6.32
CA CYS A 15 -10.85 -12.46 -7.17
C CYS A 15 -11.21 -13.06 -8.53
N SER A 16 -10.63 -12.50 -9.59
CA SER A 16 -10.67 -13.07 -10.94
C SER A 16 -9.37 -13.81 -11.22
N LEU A 17 -9.49 -15.00 -11.80
CA LEU A 17 -8.38 -15.89 -12.08
C LEU A 17 -8.37 -16.23 -13.58
N ALA A 18 -7.19 -16.20 -14.18
CA ALA A 18 -6.93 -16.65 -15.53
C ALA A 18 -5.71 -17.58 -15.55
N GLY A 19 -5.87 -18.78 -16.09
CA GLY A 19 -4.79 -19.76 -16.22
C GLY A 19 -4.34 -19.90 -17.66
N LEU A 20 -3.02 -19.83 -17.87
CA LEU A 20 -2.36 -20.07 -19.13
C LEU A 20 -1.67 -21.43 -19.13
N ASP A 21 -1.69 -22.10 -20.30
CA ASP A 21 -0.84 -23.26 -20.55
C ASP A 21 0.60 -22.85 -20.92
N GLU A 22 1.42 -23.82 -21.32
CA GLU A 22 2.82 -23.60 -21.71
C GLU A 22 2.95 -22.74 -22.98
N ALA A 23 1.98 -22.80 -23.89
CA ALA A 23 1.96 -21.97 -25.10
C ALA A 23 1.47 -20.53 -24.83
N GLY A 24 1.03 -20.24 -23.60
CA GLY A 24 0.45 -18.96 -23.22
C GLY A 24 -1.04 -18.81 -23.60
N ALA A 25 -1.71 -19.91 -24.00
CA ALA A 25 -3.13 -19.87 -24.31
C ALA A 25 -3.96 -19.91 -23.02
N VAL A 26 -5.06 -19.15 -22.99
CA VAL A 26 -5.95 -19.13 -21.81
C VAL A 26 -6.78 -20.41 -21.77
N VAL A 27 -6.43 -21.31 -20.85
CA VAL A 27 -7.12 -22.60 -20.63
C VAL A 27 -8.08 -22.59 -19.46
N PHE A 28 -8.01 -21.57 -18.60
CA PHE A 28 -8.84 -21.50 -17.39
C PHE A 28 -9.27 -20.06 -17.10
N ARG A 29 -10.54 -19.89 -16.69
CA ARG A 29 -11.06 -18.65 -16.12
C ARG A 29 -11.99 -18.97 -14.97
N LYS A 30 -11.86 -18.26 -13.84
CA LYS A 30 -12.74 -18.45 -12.70
C LYS A 30 -12.82 -17.20 -11.85
N ARG A 31 -14.00 -16.89 -11.33
CA ARG A 31 -14.18 -15.94 -10.23
C ARG A 31 -14.39 -16.69 -8.94
N LEU A 32 -13.76 -16.23 -7.87
CA LEU A 32 -13.79 -16.93 -6.60
C LEU A 32 -13.80 -15.94 -5.43
N GLN A 33 -14.56 -16.27 -4.38
CA GLN A 33 -14.58 -15.48 -3.16
C GLN A 33 -13.21 -15.50 -2.49
N ARG A 34 -12.71 -14.34 -2.06
CA ARG A 34 -11.36 -14.12 -1.53
C ARG A 34 -10.96 -15.12 -0.45
N HIS A 35 -11.91 -15.52 0.42
CA HIS A 35 -11.67 -16.47 1.51
C HIS A 35 -11.40 -17.90 1.03
N ARG A 36 -11.85 -18.29 -0.17
CA ARG A 36 -11.61 -19.63 -0.74
C ARG A 36 -10.32 -19.70 -1.58
N LEU A 37 -9.58 -18.60 -1.69
CA LEU A 37 -8.50 -18.51 -2.67
C LEU A 37 -7.32 -19.42 -2.29
N LEU A 38 -6.99 -19.47 -1.00
CA LEU A 38 -5.92 -20.33 -0.50
C LEU A 38 -6.28 -21.80 -0.66
N ASP A 39 -7.52 -22.19 -0.33
CA ASP A 39 -8.02 -23.55 -0.55
C ASP A 39 -7.92 -23.95 -2.03
N PHE A 40 -8.30 -23.05 -2.93
CA PHE A 40 -8.19 -23.30 -4.38
C PHE A 40 -6.73 -23.47 -4.81
N LEU A 41 -5.83 -22.60 -4.37
CA LEU A 41 -4.40 -22.71 -4.67
C LEU A 41 -3.82 -24.04 -4.14
N ASP A 42 -4.24 -24.50 -2.97
CA ASP A 42 -3.79 -25.78 -2.39
C ASP A 42 -4.21 -27.00 -3.23
N THR A 43 -5.27 -26.89 -4.02
CA THR A 43 -5.70 -27.96 -4.93
C THR A 43 -4.94 -27.99 -6.25
N LEU A 44 -4.18 -26.95 -6.59
CA LEU A 44 -3.47 -26.86 -7.85
C LEU A 44 -2.07 -27.48 -7.75
N PRO A 45 -1.58 -28.12 -8.83
CA PRO A 45 -0.17 -28.46 -8.90
C PRO A 45 0.70 -27.19 -8.87
N PRO A 46 1.98 -27.30 -8.44
CA PRO A 46 2.93 -26.20 -8.50
C PRO A 46 2.96 -25.52 -9.87
N CYS A 47 2.81 -24.20 -9.87
CA CYS A 47 2.74 -23.36 -11.06
C CYS A 47 3.19 -21.93 -10.70
N VAL A 48 3.37 -21.09 -11.72
CA VAL A 48 3.64 -19.66 -11.52
C VAL A 48 2.34 -18.99 -11.10
N VAL A 49 2.36 -18.22 -10.01
CA VAL A 49 1.18 -17.46 -9.54
C VAL A 49 1.48 -15.96 -9.64
N ALA A 50 0.91 -15.32 -10.63
CA ALA A 50 1.11 -13.91 -10.93
C ALA A 50 0.03 -13.03 -10.30
N MET A 51 0.44 -11.93 -9.66
CA MET A 51 -0.46 -10.95 -9.04
C MET A 51 0.10 -9.54 -9.17
N GLU A 52 -0.77 -8.53 -9.18
CA GLU A 52 -0.33 -7.17 -8.88
C GLU A 52 0.11 -7.03 -7.42
N ALA A 53 1.16 -6.26 -7.19
CA ALA A 53 1.67 -5.91 -5.86
C ALA A 53 0.70 -4.93 -5.16
N CYS A 54 -0.43 -5.47 -4.70
CA CYS A 54 -1.52 -4.76 -4.07
C CYS A 54 -1.80 -5.27 -2.64
N GLY A 55 -2.86 -4.77 -2.02
CA GLY A 55 -3.29 -5.18 -0.68
C GLY A 55 -3.56 -6.68 -0.60
N GLY A 56 -2.85 -7.39 0.28
CA GLY A 56 -3.01 -8.82 0.48
C GLY A 56 -2.24 -9.74 -0.49
N ALA A 57 -1.56 -9.18 -1.50
CA ALA A 57 -0.75 -9.96 -2.44
C ALA A 57 0.44 -10.63 -1.75
N HIS A 58 1.09 -9.95 -0.80
CA HIS A 58 2.20 -10.53 -0.03
C HIS A 58 1.78 -11.73 0.83
N HIS A 59 0.59 -11.71 1.43
CA HIS A 59 0.05 -12.83 2.20
C HIS A 59 -0.17 -14.07 1.31
N ILE A 60 -0.81 -13.88 0.14
CA ILE A 60 -0.97 -14.97 -0.83
C ILE A 60 0.40 -15.43 -1.35
N GLY A 61 1.32 -14.52 -1.64
CA GLY A 61 2.65 -14.85 -2.12
C GLY A 61 3.41 -15.75 -1.14
N ARG A 62 3.35 -15.46 0.16
CA ARG A 62 3.94 -16.33 1.20
C ARG A 62 3.29 -17.72 1.21
N PHE A 63 1.96 -17.79 1.12
CA PHE A 63 1.25 -19.07 1.02
C PHE A 63 1.68 -19.86 -0.23
N CYS A 64 1.82 -19.17 -1.38
CA CYS A 64 2.29 -19.78 -2.63
C CYS A 64 3.67 -20.42 -2.47
N LEU A 65 4.63 -19.71 -1.85
CA LEU A 65 5.96 -20.26 -1.55
C LEU A 65 5.88 -21.53 -0.68
N GLN A 66 5.04 -21.52 0.36
CA GLN A 66 4.86 -22.67 1.26
C GLN A 66 4.30 -23.91 0.54
N LYS A 67 3.47 -23.71 -0.48
CA LYS A 67 2.87 -24.77 -1.29
C LYS A 67 3.68 -25.14 -2.54
N GLY A 68 4.86 -24.54 -2.72
CA GLY A 68 5.77 -24.85 -3.83
C GLY A 68 5.43 -24.16 -5.15
N HIS A 69 4.50 -23.21 -5.16
CA HIS A 69 4.28 -22.35 -6.32
C HIS A 69 5.39 -21.32 -6.47
N GLU A 70 5.52 -20.75 -7.67
CA GLU A 70 6.43 -19.63 -7.95
C GLU A 70 5.63 -18.32 -8.04
N PRO A 71 5.47 -17.58 -6.94
CA PRO A 71 4.73 -16.33 -6.96
C PRO A 71 5.52 -15.20 -7.64
N ARG A 72 4.84 -14.47 -8.53
CA ARG A 72 5.36 -13.32 -9.29
C ARG A 72 4.51 -12.09 -9.01
N LEU A 73 4.98 -11.23 -8.10
CA LEU A 73 4.32 -9.95 -7.81
C LEU A 73 4.83 -8.87 -8.75
N MET A 74 3.95 -8.13 -9.41
CA MET A 74 4.33 -7.07 -10.36
C MET A 74 3.79 -5.70 -9.95
N SER A 75 4.52 -4.63 -10.27
CA SER A 75 3.96 -3.28 -10.20
C SER A 75 2.77 -3.14 -11.16
N PRO A 76 1.67 -2.47 -10.78
CA PRO A 76 0.56 -2.17 -11.70
C PRO A 76 1.02 -1.44 -12.97
N LEU A 77 2.13 -0.70 -12.90
CA LEU A 77 2.74 -0.03 -14.06
C LEU A 77 3.21 -1.01 -15.14
N TYR A 78 3.62 -2.21 -14.76
CA TYR A 78 4.07 -3.24 -15.71
C TYR A 78 2.92 -4.07 -16.26
N VAL A 79 1.79 -4.16 -15.55
CA VAL A 79 0.59 -4.88 -16.00
C VAL A 79 -0.24 -4.03 -16.95
N ARG A 80 -0.33 -2.71 -16.70
CA ARG A 80 -1.15 -1.77 -17.48
C ARG A 80 -1.03 -1.90 -19.01
N PRO A 81 0.15 -2.09 -19.63
CA PRO A 81 0.25 -2.26 -21.09
C PRO A 81 -0.46 -3.49 -21.65
N TYR A 82 -0.70 -4.51 -20.82
CA TYR A 82 -1.34 -5.77 -21.20
C TYR A 82 -2.86 -5.74 -21.00
N VAL A 83 -3.39 -4.71 -20.33
CA VAL A 83 -4.83 -4.57 -20.10
C VAL A 83 -5.53 -4.18 -21.42
N LYS A 84 -6.47 -5.02 -21.85
CA LYS A 84 -7.25 -4.80 -23.08
C LYS A 84 -8.17 -3.57 -22.92
N VAL A 85 -8.45 -2.88 -24.04
CA VAL A 85 -9.19 -1.59 -24.12
C VAL A 85 -10.48 -1.55 -23.30
N HIS A 86 -11.18 -2.67 -23.17
CA HIS A 86 -12.37 -2.80 -22.34
C HIS A 86 -12.03 -3.47 -20.99
N LYS A 87 -11.80 -2.63 -19.98
CA LYS A 87 -11.45 -3.07 -18.63
C LYS A 87 -12.55 -3.94 -18.01
N ASN A 88 -12.16 -5.13 -17.54
CA ASN A 88 -12.93 -5.94 -16.61
C ASN A 88 -11.96 -6.84 -15.81
N ASP A 89 -12.39 -7.27 -14.63
CA ASP A 89 -11.53 -8.01 -13.70
C ASP A 89 -10.99 -9.33 -14.31
N ASP A 90 -11.75 -9.97 -15.22
CA ASP A 90 -11.30 -11.21 -15.89
C ASP A 90 -10.19 -10.96 -16.91
N ARG A 91 -10.25 -9.84 -17.65
CA ARG A 91 -9.19 -9.43 -18.58
C ARG A 91 -7.98 -8.88 -17.83
N ASP A 92 -8.19 -8.26 -16.69
CA ASP A 92 -7.10 -7.83 -15.81
C ASP A 92 -6.33 -9.06 -15.31
N ALA A 93 -7.02 -10.14 -14.92
CA ALA A 93 -6.39 -11.41 -14.57
C ALA A 93 -5.61 -12.05 -15.74
N GLU A 94 -6.15 -12.02 -16.97
CA GLU A 94 -5.43 -12.45 -18.17
C GLU A 94 -4.18 -11.61 -18.43
N ALA A 95 -4.29 -10.29 -18.32
CA ALA A 95 -3.19 -9.35 -18.53
C ALA A 95 -2.07 -9.58 -17.51
N ILE A 96 -2.41 -9.86 -16.25
CA ILE A 96 -1.46 -10.25 -15.21
C ILE A 96 -0.75 -11.56 -15.59
N ALA A 97 -1.50 -12.57 -16.05
CA ALA A 97 -0.90 -13.84 -16.45
C ALA A 97 0.06 -13.66 -17.64
N GLU A 98 -0.36 -12.90 -18.65
CA GLU A 98 0.43 -12.61 -19.86
C GLU A 98 1.70 -11.83 -19.52
N ALA A 99 1.59 -10.75 -18.75
CA ALA A 99 2.71 -9.92 -18.33
C ALA A 99 3.77 -10.75 -17.59
N ALA A 100 3.36 -11.67 -16.73
CA ALA A 100 4.27 -12.52 -15.96
C ALA A 100 5.09 -13.50 -16.81
N THR A 101 4.69 -13.77 -18.06
CA THR A 101 5.45 -14.62 -18.99
C THR A 101 6.68 -13.93 -19.61
N ARG A 102 6.76 -12.60 -19.52
CA ARG A 102 7.82 -11.85 -20.22
C ARG A 102 9.17 -12.04 -19.54
N PRO A 103 10.24 -12.38 -20.29
CA PRO A 103 11.56 -12.67 -19.71
C PRO A 103 12.24 -11.45 -19.08
N THR A 104 11.92 -10.24 -19.55
CA THR A 104 12.46 -8.97 -19.04
C THR A 104 11.65 -8.38 -17.89
N MET A 105 10.64 -9.11 -17.40
CA MET A 105 9.75 -8.62 -16.35
C MET A 105 10.47 -8.49 -15.01
N SER A 106 10.16 -7.41 -14.28
CA SER A 106 10.68 -7.17 -12.93
C SER A 106 9.63 -7.47 -11.88
N PHE A 107 9.99 -8.33 -10.92
CA PHE A 107 9.09 -8.77 -9.85
C PHE A 107 9.45 -8.12 -8.51
N VAL A 108 8.40 -7.82 -7.73
CA VAL A 108 8.50 -7.31 -6.37
C VAL A 108 8.78 -8.49 -5.43
N ALA A 109 9.85 -8.39 -4.64
CA ALA A 109 10.16 -9.39 -3.63
C ALA A 109 9.01 -9.54 -2.61
N ILE A 110 8.71 -10.79 -2.25
CA ILE A 110 7.74 -11.09 -1.21
C ILE A 110 8.34 -10.73 0.13
N LYS A 111 7.61 -9.91 0.88
CA LYS A 111 8.01 -9.48 2.21
C LYS A 111 7.53 -10.45 3.28
N SER A 112 8.36 -10.64 4.30
CA SER A 112 7.93 -11.28 5.55
C SER A 112 6.90 -10.41 6.29
N GLU A 113 6.31 -10.95 7.33
CA GLU A 113 5.32 -10.22 8.14
C GLU A 113 6.01 -9.09 8.92
N GLU A 114 7.17 -9.36 9.49
CA GLU A 114 7.99 -8.39 10.21
C GLU A 114 8.43 -7.23 9.30
N GLN A 115 8.78 -7.53 8.03
CA GLN A 115 9.12 -6.50 7.04
C GLN A 115 7.92 -5.61 6.68
N LEU A 116 6.72 -6.19 6.61
CA LEU A 116 5.49 -5.43 6.37
C LEU A 116 5.11 -4.57 7.57
N ASP A 117 5.27 -5.09 8.78
CA ASP A 117 5.01 -4.37 10.03
C ASP A 117 5.97 -3.19 10.17
N LEU A 118 7.26 -3.40 9.91
CA LEU A 118 8.26 -2.34 9.90
C LEU A 118 7.90 -1.26 8.86
N GLN A 119 7.50 -1.66 7.65
CA GLN A 119 7.05 -0.72 6.62
C GLN A 119 5.80 0.07 7.07
N ALA A 120 4.86 -0.58 7.76
CA ALA A 120 3.67 0.06 8.29
C ALA A 120 4.03 1.09 9.37
N LEU A 121 4.96 0.77 10.27
CA LEU A 121 5.47 1.70 11.29
C LEU A 121 6.15 2.92 10.66
N HIS A 122 6.98 2.73 9.63
CA HIS A 122 7.61 3.84 8.91
C HIS A 122 6.56 4.78 8.28
N ARG A 123 5.56 4.22 7.59
CA ARG A 123 4.47 4.99 6.99
C ARG A 123 3.62 5.73 8.04
N ALA A 124 3.33 5.09 9.17
CA ALA A 124 2.60 5.71 10.27
C ALA A 124 3.39 6.91 10.83
N ARG A 125 4.70 6.74 11.06
CA ARG A 125 5.58 7.82 11.52
C ARG A 125 5.64 8.97 10.52
N GLU A 126 5.84 8.68 9.24
CA GLU A 126 5.88 9.71 8.17
C GLU A 126 4.59 10.53 8.15
N ARG A 127 3.43 9.85 8.22
CA ARG A 127 2.12 10.52 8.30
C ARG A 127 2.03 11.42 9.52
N LEU A 128 2.39 10.94 10.72
CA LEU A 128 2.35 11.74 11.95
C LEU A 128 3.30 12.95 11.90
N VAL A 129 4.49 12.80 11.31
CA VAL A 129 5.45 13.90 11.15
C VAL A 129 4.91 14.96 10.18
N SER A 130 4.31 14.52 9.08
CA SER A 130 3.67 15.40 8.10
C SER A 130 2.46 16.13 8.71
N ASP A 131 1.56 15.40 9.36
CA ASP A 131 0.37 15.95 10.01
C ASP A 131 0.71 16.92 11.12
N ARG A 132 1.71 16.61 11.95
CA ARG A 132 2.23 17.55 12.94
C ARG A 132 2.66 18.86 12.29
N THR A 133 3.42 18.79 11.19
CA THR A 133 3.90 19.99 10.49
C THR A 133 2.74 20.79 9.89
N ARG A 134 1.76 20.09 9.30
CA ARG A 134 0.54 20.68 8.74
C ARG A 134 -0.29 21.40 9.81
N LEU A 135 -0.51 20.77 10.96
CA LEU A 135 -1.27 21.34 12.08
C LEU A 135 -0.56 22.56 12.69
N ILE A 136 0.77 22.51 12.81
CA ILE A 136 1.57 23.65 13.25
C ILE A 136 1.39 24.84 12.29
N ASN A 137 1.56 24.61 10.99
CA ASN A 137 1.43 25.68 10.00
C ASN A 137 0.00 26.24 9.96
N GLN A 138 -1.02 25.38 10.10
CA GLN A 138 -2.41 25.80 10.19
C GLN A 138 -2.66 26.68 11.44
N GLY A 139 -2.19 26.25 12.61
CA GLY A 139 -2.31 27.03 13.85
C GLY A 139 -1.60 28.39 13.77
N ARG A 140 -0.43 28.44 13.11
CA ARG A 140 0.29 29.69 12.87
C ARG A 140 -0.50 30.65 11.98
N GLY A 141 -1.14 30.14 10.93
CA GLY A 141 -2.03 30.95 10.09
C GLY A 141 -3.17 31.58 10.89
N PHE A 142 -3.84 30.78 11.73
CA PHE A 142 -4.94 31.28 12.58
C PHE A 142 -4.50 32.34 13.60
N LEU A 143 -3.30 32.21 14.16
CA LEU A 143 -2.77 33.18 15.11
C LEU A 143 -2.32 34.47 14.43
N MET A 144 -1.79 34.38 13.21
CA MET A 144 -1.40 35.54 12.42
C MET A 144 -2.60 36.43 12.09
N GLU A 145 -3.76 35.82 11.79
CA GLU A 145 -5.05 36.51 11.63
C GLU A 145 -5.49 37.28 12.90
N ARG A 146 -4.93 36.93 14.07
CA ARG A 146 -5.15 37.61 15.37
C ARG A 146 -3.96 38.49 15.80
N GLY A 147 -3.03 38.76 14.89
CA GLY A 147 -1.86 39.61 15.15
C GLY A 147 -0.73 38.93 15.94
N VAL A 148 -0.82 37.62 16.19
CA VAL A 148 0.20 36.86 16.94
C VAL A 148 1.08 36.07 15.97
N ALA A 149 2.32 36.53 15.78
CA ALA A 149 3.29 35.87 14.91
C ALA A 149 4.17 34.87 15.71
N LEU A 150 4.08 33.58 15.38
CA LEU A 150 4.93 32.55 16.00
C LEU A 150 6.15 32.21 15.12
N PRO A 151 7.35 32.05 15.72
CA PRO A 151 8.56 31.65 15.01
C PRO A 151 8.49 30.20 14.54
N LEU A 152 9.36 29.83 13.60
CA LEU A 152 9.41 28.51 12.96
C LEU A 152 9.89 27.38 13.90
N ASN A 153 10.34 27.70 15.11
CA ASN A 153 10.99 26.72 15.97
C ASN A 153 9.99 25.71 16.59
N ARG A 154 10.41 24.45 16.69
CA ARG A 154 9.59 23.34 17.22
C ARG A 154 9.28 23.49 18.73
N LEU A 155 10.07 24.29 19.44
CA LEU A 155 10.02 24.42 20.91
C LEU A 155 8.90 25.36 21.40
N CYS A 156 8.47 26.34 20.61
CA CYS A 156 7.46 27.32 21.06
C CYS A 156 6.06 26.71 21.27
N LEU A 157 5.73 25.57 20.66
CA LEU A 157 4.40 24.96 20.80
C LEU A 157 4.23 24.17 22.09
N ASN A 158 5.30 23.61 22.66
CA ASN A 158 5.25 22.90 23.94
C ASN A 158 4.93 23.84 25.11
N LEU A 159 5.23 25.14 24.98
CA LEU A 159 4.88 26.17 25.96
C LEU A 159 3.36 26.45 26.04
N CYS A 160 2.61 26.05 25.00
CA CYS A 160 1.16 26.21 24.93
C CYS A 160 0.37 24.99 25.44
N GLY A 161 1.04 23.87 25.76
CA GLY A 161 0.40 22.59 26.12
C GLY A 161 -0.02 22.43 27.59
N GLY A 162 0.35 23.36 28.47
CA GLY A 162 -0.09 23.37 29.86
C GLY A 162 -1.28 24.31 30.02
N THR A 163 -2.50 23.79 30.01
CA THR A 163 -3.76 24.46 30.37
C THR A 163 -3.77 25.96 30.06
N VAL A 164 -3.56 26.32 28.79
CA VAL A 164 -3.58 27.74 28.39
C VAL A 164 -5.03 28.10 28.14
N ALA A 165 -5.66 28.70 29.15
CA ALA A 165 -6.76 29.62 28.90
C ALA A 165 -6.31 30.56 27.77
N PHE A 166 -7.03 30.53 26.64
CA PHE A 166 -6.77 31.35 25.45
C PHE A 166 -7.04 32.83 25.73
N SER A 167 -6.37 33.40 26.73
CA SER A 167 -6.25 34.83 26.91
C SER A 167 -4.98 35.28 26.17
N PRO A 168 -5.09 36.23 25.22
CA PRO A 168 -3.94 36.82 24.53
C PRO A 168 -2.84 37.30 25.50
N ALA A 169 -3.23 37.73 26.71
CA ALA A 169 -2.31 38.21 27.73
C ALA A 169 -1.40 37.10 28.29
N THR A 170 -1.89 35.86 28.41
CA THR A 170 -1.14 34.74 29.02
C THR A 170 -0.05 34.19 28.08
N ILE A 171 -0.29 34.23 26.77
CA ILE A 171 0.69 33.84 25.75
C ILE A 171 1.81 34.87 25.67
N LEU A 172 1.48 36.17 25.73
CA LEU A 172 2.45 37.27 25.77
C LEU A 172 3.30 37.24 27.05
N ASP A 173 2.70 36.96 28.22
CA ASP A 173 3.43 36.91 29.50
C ASP A 173 4.40 35.71 29.58
N ARG A 174 4.05 34.56 28.99
CA ARG A 174 4.95 33.40 28.93
C ARG A 174 6.06 33.55 27.91
N LEU A 175 5.79 34.15 26.75
CA LEU A 175 6.82 34.46 25.76
C LEU A 175 7.74 35.59 26.24
N GLY A 176 7.25 36.54 27.03
CA GLY A 176 8.06 37.61 27.60
C GLY A 176 9.04 37.18 28.70
N ARG A 177 8.76 36.09 29.42
CA ARG A 177 9.64 35.57 30.50
C ARG A 177 10.82 34.74 30.01
N THR A 178 10.79 34.22 28.78
CA THR A 178 11.95 33.55 28.16
C THR A 178 12.92 34.51 27.49
N TRP A 179 12.67 35.83 27.55
CA TRP A 179 13.51 36.85 26.92
C TRP A 179 13.69 38.06 27.84
N ARG A 180 14.52 37.88 28.88
CA ARG A 180 15.29 38.96 29.49
C ARG A 180 16.69 38.44 29.82
N VAL A 181 17.63 38.84 28.96
CA VAL A 181 19.09 38.60 28.94
C VAL A 181 19.52 37.17 28.63
#